data_AF-A0A9E1VHE8-F1
#
_entry.id   AF-A0A9E1VHE8-F1
#
_cell.length_a   1.000
_cell.length_b   1.000
_cell.length_c   1.000
_cell.angle_alpha   90.00
_cell.angle_beta   90.00
_cell.angle_gamma   90.00
#
_symmetry.space_group_name_H-M   'P 1'
#
loop_
_entity.id
_entity.type
_entity.pdbx_description
1 polymer ?
#
loop_
_entity_poly.entity_id
_entity_poly.type
_entity_poly.pdbx_seq_one_letter_code
_entity_poly.pdbx_strand_id
1 'polypeptide(L)'
;MAANSPWSVKGVDPEAREAAKIAARKQGVNVGRWLSQTILAAASEELRTKRNDSDDRFADNGNNANRPREVHREEQHYDNPPRQDNTPSGPPALTAEAVLESIQKLASRIEQSEHRTTEAIQPIAQKVGELGEQIEEIKSTAGGASTAPVERAMMRLSERLDRMEDTSKGPSRPSRTSDDGAGFLGRLFGRD
;
A
#
# COMPACT_ATOMS: atom_id res chain seq x y z
N MET A 1 0.58 17.36 39.96
CA MET A 1 -0.01 16.90 38.68
C MET A 1 1.12 16.71 37.68
N ALA A 2 1.30 15.51 37.12
CA ALA A 2 2.31 15.29 36.08
C ALA A 2 1.92 16.13 34.85
N ALA A 3 2.77 17.08 34.48
CA ALA A 3 2.59 17.87 33.27
C ALA A 3 2.70 16.91 32.07
N ASN A 4 1.61 16.71 31.33
CA ASN A 4 1.63 16.01 30.06
C ASN A 4 2.66 16.69 29.16
N SER A 5 3.78 16.02 28.90
CA SER A 5 4.79 16.52 27.98
C SER A 5 4.16 16.78 26.60
N PRO A 6 4.37 17.96 25.99
CA PRO A 6 3.80 18.27 24.69
C PRO A 6 4.42 17.37 23.62
N TRP A 7 3.59 16.58 22.97
CA TRP A 7 3.97 15.82 21.78
C TRP A 7 4.19 16.78 20.62
N SER A 8 5.22 16.52 19.80
CA SER A 8 5.53 17.30 18.60
C SER A 8 5.38 16.43 17.36
N VAL A 9 4.62 16.90 16.38
CA VAL A 9 4.38 16.19 15.12
C VAL A 9 5.34 16.73 14.05
N LYS A 10 6.24 15.89 13.57
CA LYS A 10 7.21 16.23 12.51
C LYS A 10 6.61 15.97 11.14
N GLY A 11 6.84 16.87 10.18
CA GLY A 11 6.50 16.66 8.77
C GLY A 11 5.10 17.11 8.32
N VAL A 12 4.32 17.81 9.16
CA VAL A 12 3.05 18.40 8.71
C VAL A 12 3.32 19.47 7.65
N ASP A 13 2.71 19.36 6.47
CA ASP A 13 2.82 20.31 5.37
C ASP A 13 2.50 21.75 5.80
N PRO A 14 3.19 22.77 5.24
CA PRO A 14 2.95 24.16 5.58
C PRO A 14 1.50 24.59 5.27
N GLU A 15 0.93 24.09 4.18
CA GLU A 15 -0.46 24.34 3.80
C GLU A 15 -1.44 23.74 4.82
N ALA A 16 -1.20 22.49 5.26
CA ALA A 16 -2.03 21.84 6.27
C ALA A 16 -1.99 22.58 7.62
N ARG A 17 -0.84 23.16 8.00
CA ARG A 17 -0.73 23.99 9.21
C ARG A 17 -1.56 25.26 9.09
N GLU A 18 -1.54 25.94 7.94
CA GLU A 18 -2.35 27.13 7.72
C GLU A 18 -3.84 26.80 7.68
N ALA A 19 -4.23 25.70 7.03
CA ALA A 19 -5.62 25.22 7.03
C ALA A 19 -6.11 24.94 8.46
N ALA A 20 -5.31 24.29 9.29
CA ALA A 20 -5.62 24.04 10.69
C ALA A 20 -5.77 25.34 11.50
N LYS A 21 -4.89 26.32 11.30
CA LYS A 21 -4.98 27.64 11.94
C LYS A 21 -6.25 28.38 11.54
N ILE A 22 -6.57 28.39 10.24
CA ILE A 22 -7.77 29.04 9.71
C ILE A 22 -9.02 28.37 10.25
N ALA A 23 -9.07 27.04 10.28
CA ALA A 23 -10.22 26.28 10.80
C ALA A 23 -10.43 26.50 12.31
N ALA A 24 -9.35 26.52 13.09
CA ALA A 24 -9.41 26.83 14.51
C ALA A 24 -9.92 28.27 14.76
N ARG A 25 -9.41 29.25 13.99
CA ARG A 25 -9.86 30.65 14.06
C ARG A 25 -11.34 30.79 13.69
N LYS A 26 -11.80 30.09 12.65
CA LYS A 26 -13.21 30.06 12.24
C LYS A 26 -14.13 29.54 13.35
N GLN A 27 -13.64 28.60 14.16
CA GLN A 27 -14.39 28.01 15.26
C GLN A 27 -14.18 28.75 16.61
N GLY A 28 -13.40 29.83 16.63
CA GLY A 28 -13.12 30.60 17.85
C GLY A 28 -12.31 29.82 18.90
N VAL A 29 -11.62 28.75 18.50
CA VAL A 29 -10.82 27.89 19.40
C VAL A 29 -9.34 27.98 19.04
N ASN A 30 -8.47 27.60 19.97
CA ASN A 30 -7.05 27.48 19.68
C ASN A 30 -6.77 26.23 18.82
N VAL A 31 -5.63 26.25 18.12
CA VAL A 31 -5.24 25.19 17.17
C VAL A 31 -5.14 23.82 17.86
N GLY A 32 -4.62 23.77 19.09
CA GLY A 32 -4.50 22.51 19.83
C GLY A 32 -5.84 21.87 20.13
N ARG A 33 -6.79 22.64 20.65
CA ARG A 33 -8.16 22.19 20.97
C ARG A 33 -8.92 21.79 19.71
N TRP A 34 -8.79 22.58 18.65
CA TRP A 34 -9.35 22.25 17.34
C TRP A 34 -8.80 20.91 16.83
N LEU A 35 -7.48 20.74 16.85
CA LEU A 35 -6.83 19.52 16.38
C LEU A 35 -7.24 18.30 17.22
N SER A 36 -7.29 18.42 18.55
CA SER A 36 -7.78 17.36 19.43
C SER A 36 -9.21 16.95 19.09
N GLN A 37 -10.11 17.90 18.83
CA GLN A 37 -11.50 17.61 18.45
C GLN A 37 -11.57 16.95 17.07
N THR A 38 -10.83 17.46 16.10
CA THR A 38 -10.77 16.92 14.74
C THR A 38 -10.24 15.48 14.73
N ILE A 39 -9.17 15.20 15.49
CA ILE A 39 -8.61 13.83 15.59
C ILE A 39 -9.62 12.88 16.23
N LEU A 40 -10.29 13.29 17.32
CA LEU A 40 -11.31 12.47 17.98
C LEU A 40 -12.51 12.21 17.06
N ALA A 41 -12.96 13.23 16.32
CA ALA A 41 -14.05 13.09 15.36
C ALA A 41 -13.68 12.11 14.24
N ALA A 42 -12.51 12.28 13.62
CA ALA A 42 -12.03 11.38 12.57
C ALA A 42 -11.85 9.93 13.07
N ALA A 43 -11.28 9.74 14.27
CA ALA A 43 -11.14 8.42 14.87
C ALA A 43 -12.49 7.76 15.17
N SER A 44 -13.48 8.54 15.64
CA SER A 44 -14.83 8.02 15.89
C SER A 44 -15.53 7.61 14.60
N GLU A 45 -15.31 8.34 13.51
CA GLU A 45 -15.90 8.03 12.21
C GLU A 45 -15.28 6.76 11.61
N GLU A 46 -13.95 6.62 11.65
CA GLU A 46 -13.30 5.37 11.22
C GLU A 46 -13.79 4.15 11.99
N LEU A 47 -14.00 4.27 13.31
CA LEU A 47 -14.51 3.18 14.13
C LEU A 47 -15.95 2.82 13.79
N ARG A 48 -16.77 3.80 13.40
CA ARG A 48 -18.15 3.57 12.93
C ARG A 48 -18.15 2.87 11.58
N THR A 49 -17.34 3.34 10.62
CA THR A 49 -17.22 2.71 9.30
C THR A 49 -16.73 1.26 9.42
N LYS A 50 -15.68 1.00 10.19
CA LYS A 50 -15.17 -0.37 10.44
C LYS A 50 -16.21 -1.28 11.11
N ARG A 51 -17.04 -0.74 12.01
CA ARG A 51 -18.14 -1.50 12.63
C ARG A 51 -19.23 -1.84 11.62
N ASN A 52 -19.64 -0.88 10.80
CA ASN A 52 -20.68 -1.09 9.78
C ASN A 52 -20.21 -2.10 8.71
N ASP A 53 -18.97 -2.00 8.24
CA ASP A 53 -18.35 -3.00 7.35
C ASP A 53 -18.30 -4.42 7.96
N SER A 54 -18.22 -4.50 9.29
CA SER A 54 -18.25 -5.78 10.01
C SER A 54 -19.67 -6.31 10.12
N ASP A 55 -20.64 -5.48 10.49
CA ASP A 55 -22.05 -5.87 10.62
C ASP A 55 -22.67 -6.25 9.27
N ASP A 56 -22.30 -5.60 8.17
CA ASP A 56 -22.74 -5.97 6.81
C ASP A 56 -22.20 -7.35 6.36
N ARG A 57 -21.07 -7.82 6.92
CA ARG A 57 -20.55 -9.17 6.67
C ARG A 57 -21.21 -10.26 7.52
N PHE A 58 -21.95 -9.89 8.58
CA PHE A 58 -22.69 -10.83 9.42
C PHE A 58 -24.22 -10.77 9.22
N ALA A 59 -24.72 -9.81 8.43
CA ALA A 59 -26.15 -9.65 8.13
C ALA A 59 -26.70 -10.58 7.00
N ASP A 60 -25.88 -11.44 6.40
CA ASP A 60 -26.33 -12.47 5.44
C ASP A 60 -26.87 -13.75 6.10
N ASN A 61 -26.68 -13.93 7.43
CA ASN A 61 -27.29 -15.05 8.14
C ASN A 61 -28.65 -14.66 8.74
N GLY A 62 -29.63 -14.51 7.85
CA GLY A 62 -31.03 -14.36 8.22
C GLY A 62 -31.55 -15.63 8.92
N ASN A 63 -31.70 -15.58 10.24
CA ASN A 63 -32.77 -16.22 11.02
C ASN A 63 -32.51 -16.10 12.52
N ASN A 64 -33.11 -15.10 13.19
CA ASN A 64 -33.96 -15.41 14.34
C ASN A 64 -34.91 -14.26 14.63
N ALA A 65 -36.17 -14.50 14.30
CA ALA A 65 -37.30 -13.72 14.74
C ALA A 65 -37.45 -13.80 16.27
N ASN A 66 -38.12 -12.79 16.83
CA ASN A 66 -38.78 -12.82 18.13
C ASN A 66 -37.89 -12.53 19.36
N ARG A 67 -37.87 -11.25 19.74
CA ARG A 67 -37.75 -10.89 21.14
C ARG A 67 -38.77 -9.78 21.45
N PRO A 68 -39.88 -10.10 22.15
CA PRO A 68 -40.75 -9.06 22.69
C PRO A 68 -39.93 -8.23 23.67
N ARG A 69 -39.92 -6.91 23.47
CA ARG A 69 -39.48 -5.96 24.51
C ARG A 69 -40.53 -5.98 25.61
N GLU A 70 -40.29 -6.78 26.64
CA GLU A 70 -41.00 -6.62 27.90
C GLU A 70 -40.58 -5.30 28.53
N VAL A 71 -41.52 -4.35 28.51
CA VAL A 71 -41.49 -3.14 29.32
C VAL A 71 -41.83 -3.55 30.75
N HIS A 72 -40.85 -4.07 31.49
CA HIS A 72 -40.95 -4.18 32.94
C HIS A 72 -40.61 -2.81 33.55
N ARG A 73 -41.65 -1.98 33.67
CA ARG A 73 -41.70 -0.87 34.62
C ARG A 73 -41.95 -1.49 35.99
N GLU A 74 -40.89 -1.68 36.76
CA GLU A 74 -40.98 -1.90 38.20
C GLU A 74 -40.24 -0.77 38.89
N GLU A 75 -41.04 0.07 39.56
CA GLU A 75 -40.60 1.10 40.48
C GLU A 75 -39.87 0.44 41.64
N GLN A 76 -38.54 0.35 41.55
CA GLN A 76 -37.71 -0.03 42.68
C GLN A 76 -37.58 1.17 43.62
N HIS A 77 -38.48 1.16 44.61
CA HIS A 77 -38.48 1.97 45.81
C HIS A 77 -37.10 1.87 46.49
N TYR A 78 -36.27 2.91 46.36
CA TYR A 78 -35.02 3.02 47.11
C TYR A 78 -35.32 3.45 48.54
N ASP A 79 -35.43 2.47 49.43
CA ASP A 79 -35.09 2.67 50.83
C ASP A 79 -33.56 2.74 50.90
N ASN A 80 -33.03 3.95 51.04
CA ASN A 80 -31.60 4.24 51.02
C ASN A 80 -31.07 4.20 52.47
N PRO A 81 -30.36 3.16 52.92
CA PRO A 81 -29.68 3.22 54.20
C PRO A 81 -28.52 4.24 54.10
N PRO A 82 -28.19 4.98 55.18
CA PRO A 82 -27.09 5.93 55.15
C PRO A 82 -25.78 5.19 54.88
N ARG A 83 -25.20 5.44 53.70
CA ARG A 83 -23.85 4.98 53.36
C ARG A 83 -22.88 5.65 54.33
N GLN A 84 -22.26 4.82 55.18
CA GLN A 84 -21.12 5.24 55.97
C GLN A 84 -19.98 5.60 55.00
N ASP A 85 -19.57 6.86 55.05
CA ASP A 85 -18.36 7.36 54.41
C ASP A 85 -17.15 6.59 54.92
N ASN A 86 -16.72 5.57 54.19
CA ASN A 86 -15.40 4.99 54.38
C ASN A 86 -14.83 4.46 53.05
N THR A 87 -14.74 5.34 52.07
CA THR A 87 -13.82 5.16 50.95
C THR A 87 -12.64 6.10 51.16
N PRO A 88 -11.41 5.60 51.38
CA PRO A 88 -10.21 6.43 51.28
C PRO A 88 -10.06 6.85 49.80
N SER A 89 -10.59 8.03 49.47
CA SER A 89 -10.29 8.73 48.23
C SER A 89 -8.92 9.38 48.37
N GLY A 90 -7.91 8.78 47.76
CA GLY A 90 -6.61 9.38 47.49
C GLY A 90 -5.82 8.47 46.55
N PRO A 91 -5.04 9.01 45.57
CA PRO A 91 -4.02 8.19 44.93
C PRO A 91 -3.15 7.59 46.04
N PRO A 92 -2.72 6.30 45.94
CA PRO A 92 -1.85 5.73 46.95
C PRO A 92 -0.68 6.70 47.13
N ALA A 93 -0.37 7.02 48.39
CA ALA A 93 0.86 7.73 48.70
C ALA A 93 2.00 7.02 47.94
N LEU A 94 2.99 7.78 47.46
CA LEU A 94 4.20 7.25 46.84
C LEU A 94 4.97 6.43 47.89
N THR A 95 4.48 5.24 48.22
CA THR A 95 5.12 4.31 49.13
C THR A 95 6.16 3.55 48.34
N ALA A 96 7.29 3.25 48.98
CA ALA A 96 8.37 2.47 48.36
C ALA A 96 7.85 1.11 47.83
N GLU A 97 6.82 0.56 48.47
CA GLU A 97 6.14 -0.67 48.07
C GLU A 97 5.37 -0.53 46.74
N ALA A 98 4.59 0.54 46.56
CA ALA A 98 3.87 0.80 45.31
C ALA A 98 4.84 1.07 44.14
N VAL A 99 5.98 1.73 44.42
CA VAL A 99 7.04 1.93 43.42
C VAL A 99 7.68 0.59 43.03
N LEU A 100 7.97 -0.28 43.99
CA LEU A 100 8.55 -1.60 43.72
C LEU A 100 7.59 -2.50 42.91
N GLU A 101 6.29 -2.49 43.23
CA GLU A 101 5.27 -3.18 42.43
C GLU A 101 5.22 -2.63 41.00
N SER A 102 5.28 -1.30 40.85
CA SER A 102 5.29 -0.67 39.53
C SER A 102 6.54 -1.03 38.72
N ILE A 103 7.72 -1.15 39.35
CA ILE A 103 8.97 -1.57 38.70
C ILE A 103 8.86 -3.03 38.23
N GLN A 104 8.33 -3.92 39.08
CA GLN A 104 8.12 -5.33 38.70
C GLN A 104 7.14 -5.44 37.53
N LYS A 105 6.03 -4.69 37.57
CA LYS A 105 5.05 -4.63 36.48
C LYS A 105 5.64 -4.06 35.19
N LEU A 106 6.53 -3.07 35.29
CA LEU A 106 7.25 -2.52 34.14
C LEU A 106 8.24 -3.53 33.57
N ALA A 107 9.01 -4.23 34.41
CA ALA A 107 9.94 -5.27 33.98
C ALA A 107 9.21 -6.38 33.19
N SER A 108 8.10 -6.91 33.72
CA SER A 108 7.30 -7.91 33.02
C SER A 108 6.69 -7.38 31.71
N ARG A 109 6.31 -6.11 31.66
CA ARG A 109 5.83 -5.47 30.42
C ARG A 109 6.95 -5.28 29.40
N ILE A 110 8.17 -5.00 29.85
CA ILE A 110 9.35 -4.87 28.98
C ILE A 110 9.69 -6.23 28.39
N GLU A 111 9.82 -7.28 29.21
CA GLU A 111 10.09 -8.64 28.74
C GLU A 111 9.01 -9.11 27.74
N GLN A 112 7.74 -8.86 28.04
CA GLN A 112 6.65 -9.18 27.11
C GLN A 112 6.74 -8.37 25.81
N SER A 113 7.16 -7.10 25.88
CA SER A 113 7.34 -6.26 24.70
C SER A 113 8.55 -6.69 23.85
N GLU A 114 9.62 -7.15 24.48
CA GLU A 114 10.81 -7.70 23.80
C GLU A 114 10.47 -9.01 23.09
N HIS A 115 9.71 -9.90 23.75
CA HIS A 115 9.22 -11.13 23.13
C HIS A 115 8.35 -10.82 21.90
N ARG A 116 7.35 -9.95 22.05
CA ARG A 116 6.47 -9.53 20.94
C ARG A 116 7.26 -8.90 19.80
N THR A 117 8.29 -8.11 20.11
CA THR A 117 9.13 -7.47 19.10
C THR A 117 9.98 -8.51 18.37
N THR A 118 10.54 -9.48 19.09
CA THR A 118 11.32 -10.59 18.50
C THR A 118 10.46 -11.42 17.55
N GLU A 119 9.26 -11.80 17.98
CA GLU A 119 8.29 -12.53 17.17
C GLU A 119 7.84 -11.75 15.94
N ALA A 120 7.66 -10.42 16.06
CA ALA A 120 7.24 -9.58 14.95
C ALA A 120 8.36 -9.33 13.92
N ILE A 121 9.62 -9.26 14.36
CA ILE A 121 10.78 -9.04 13.49
C ILE A 121 11.15 -10.30 12.70
N GLN A 122 10.96 -11.49 13.27
CA GLN A 122 11.33 -12.76 12.63
C GLN A 122 10.74 -12.97 11.21
N PRO A 123 9.44 -12.77 10.96
CA PRO A 123 8.89 -12.89 9.60
C PRO A 123 9.37 -11.79 8.67
N ILE A 124 9.70 -10.60 9.19
CA ILE A 124 10.27 -9.51 8.39
C ILE A 124 11.67 -9.91 7.91
N ALA A 125 12.50 -10.45 8.80
CA ALA A 125 13.84 -10.92 8.45
C ALA A 125 13.79 -12.04 7.39
N GLN A 126 12.84 -12.97 7.51
CA GLN A 126 12.63 -14.01 6.50
C GLN A 126 12.25 -13.42 5.14
N LYS A 127 11.27 -12.50 5.09
CA LYS A 127 10.85 -11.84 3.84
C LYS A 127 11.95 -11.01 3.20
N VAL A 128 12.81 -10.37 4.00
CA VAL A 128 13.98 -9.63 3.48
C VAL A 128 14.98 -10.58 2.83
N GLY A 129 15.19 -11.77 3.41
CA GLY A 129 15.99 -12.83 2.79
C GLY A 129 15.39 -13.29 1.46
N GLU A 130 14.10 -13.63 1.44
CA GLU A 130 13.38 -14.04 0.22
C GLU A 130 13.42 -12.97 -0.87
N LEU A 131 13.24 -11.69 -0.52
CA LEU A 131 13.37 -10.57 -1.45
C LEU A 131 14.81 -10.43 -1.97
N GLY A 132 15.81 -10.68 -1.14
CA GLY A 132 17.22 -10.67 -1.55
C GLY A 132 17.51 -11.73 -2.61
N GLU A 133 16.99 -12.94 -2.41
CA GLU A 133 17.10 -14.05 -3.38
C GLU A 133 16.38 -13.70 -4.70
N GLN A 134 15.15 -13.18 -4.62
CA GLN A 134 14.40 -12.74 -5.82
C GLN A 134 15.11 -11.62 -6.58
N ILE A 135 15.74 -10.68 -5.89
CA ILE A 135 16.50 -9.60 -6.54
C ILE A 135 17.72 -10.17 -7.26
N GLU A 136 18.44 -11.13 -6.67
CA GLU A 136 19.59 -11.76 -7.32
C GLU A 136 19.15 -12.65 -8.49
N GLU A 137 17.99 -13.31 -8.40
CA GLU A 137 17.38 -14.04 -9.51
C GLU A 137 16.95 -13.11 -10.66
N ILE A 138 16.30 -11.98 -10.34
CA ILE A 138 15.92 -10.97 -11.33
C ILE A 138 17.17 -10.35 -11.93
N LYS A 139 18.21 -10.08 -11.15
CA LYS A 139 19.47 -9.50 -11.63
C LYS A 139 20.27 -10.48 -12.48
N SER A 140 20.25 -11.77 -12.17
CA SER A 140 20.87 -12.80 -13.02
C SER A 140 20.07 -13.03 -14.30
N THR A 141 18.74 -12.95 -14.25
CA THR A 141 17.87 -13.04 -15.43
C THR A 141 17.95 -11.78 -16.31
N ALA A 142 17.95 -10.59 -15.70
CA ALA A 142 18.02 -9.29 -16.39
C ALA A 142 19.45 -8.93 -16.81
N GLY A 143 20.46 -9.25 -16.00
CA GLY A 143 21.88 -9.17 -16.37
C GLY A 143 22.31 -10.27 -17.35
N GLY A 144 21.48 -11.31 -17.50
CA GLY A 144 21.58 -12.37 -18.50
C GLY A 144 20.88 -12.07 -19.83
N ALA A 145 20.12 -10.97 -19.94
CA ALA A 145 19.72 -10.39 -21.22
C ALA A 145 20.95 -9.72 -21.87
N SER A 146 21.98 -10.54 -22.10
CA SER A 146 23.15 -10.21 -22.89
C SER A 146 22.67 -9.56 -24.17
N THR A 147 23.28 -8.45 -24.56
CA THR A 147 23.15 -7.88 -25.90
C THR A 147 23.58 -8.86 -26.99
N ALA A 148 24.21 -9.98 -26.62
CA ALA A 148 24.73 -11.01 -27.51
C ALA A 148 23.75 -11.60 -28.55
N PRO A 149 22.43 -11.78 -28.32
CA PRO A 149 21.48 -12.15 -29.37
C PRO A 149 21.17 -10.98 -30.32
N VAL A 150 21.11 -9.76 -29.80
CA VAL A 150 20.88 -8.54 -30.59
C VAL A 150 22.11 -8.22 -31.45
N GLU A 151 23.31 -8.31 -30.87
CA GLU A 151 24.59 -8.18 -31.59
C GLU A 151 24.74 -9.26 -32.66
N ARG A 152 24.39 -10.52 -32.38
CA ARG A 152 24.35 -11.58 -33.40
C ARG A 152 23.32 -11.32 -34.49
N ALA A 153 22.16 -10.74 -34.15
CA ALA A 153 21.15 -10.36 -35.14
C ALA A 153 21.66 -9.19 -36.00
N MET A 154 22.33 -8.22 -35.40
CA MET A 154 22.89 -7.05 -36.08
C MET A 154 24.05 -7.43 -36.99
N MET A 155 24.95 -8.33 -36.56
CA MET A 155 26.00 -8.90 -37.42
C MET A 155 25.41 -9.62 -38.64
N ARG A 156 24.36 -10.41 -38.47
CA ARG A 156 23.68 -11.09 -39.59
C ARG A 156 22.96 -10.10 -40.51
N LEU A 157 22.37 -9.05 -39.96
CA LEU A 157 21.72 -8.01 -40.75
C LEU A 157 22.76 -7.25 -41.59
N SER A 158 23.91 -6.93 -41.00
CA SER A 158 25.06 -6.31 -41.69
C SER A 158 25.58 -7.20 -42.81
N GLU A 159 25.79 -8.48 -42.54
CA GLU A 159 26.30 -9.44 -43.55
C GLU A 159 25.32 -9.64 -44.70
N ARG A 160 24.01 -9.56 -44.42
CA ARG A 160 22.97 -9.65 -45.45
C ARG A 160 22.86 -8.37 -46.26
N LEU A 161 23.02 -7.21 -45.63
CA LEU A 161 23.01 -5.92 -46.31
C LEU A 161 24.21 -5.79 -47.25
N ASP A 162 25.39 -6.20 -46.81
CA ASP A 162 26.62 -6.24 -47.62
C ASP A 162 26.47 -7.13 -48.86
N ARG A 163 25.91 -8.35 -48.69
CA ARG A 163 25.55 -9.23 -49.82
C ARG A 163 24.53 -8.61 -50.77
N MET A 164 23.59 -7.82 -50.26
CA MET A 164 22.58 -7.13 -51.08
C MET A 164 23.14 -5.91 -51.81
N GLU A 165 24.14 -5.23 -51.24
CA GLU A 165 24.83 -4.14 -51.90
C GLU A 165 25.72 -4.64 -53.05
N ASP A 166 26.42 -5.77 -52.86
CA ASP A 166 27.29 -6.35 -53.89
C ASP A 166 26.53 -6.82 -55.14
N THR A 167 25.35 -7.41 -54.97
CA THR A 167 24.47 -7.78 -56.10
C THR A 167 23.92 -6.57 -56.84
N SER A 168 23.71 -5.44 -56.14
CA SER A 168 23.27 -4.19 -56.76
C SER A 168 24.37 -3.43 -57.53
N LYS A 169 25.64 -3.80 -57.36
CA LYS A 169 26.80 -3.24 -58.10
C LYS A 169 27.32 -4.15 -59.23
N GLY A 170 26.61 -5.22 -59.60
CA GLY A 170 26.96 -6.11 -60.71
C GLY A 170 26.81 -5.48 -62.11
N PRO A 171 27.59 -5.93 -63.11
CA PRO A 171 28.08 -5.10 -64.22
C PRO A 171 26.97 -4.68 -65.19
N SER A 172 26.99 -3.41 -65.57
CA SER A 172 26.18 -2.85 -66.67
C SER A 172 26.34 -3.71 -67.93
N ARG A 173 25.26 -4.36 -68.35
CA ARG A 173 25.21 -5.19 -69.56
C ARG A 173 25.29 -4.30 -70.79
N PRO A 174 26.21 -4.53 -71.74
CA PRO A 174 26.17 -3.81 -73.02
C PRO A 174 24.95 -4.26 -73.81
N SER A 175 24.19 -3.30 -74.33
CA SER A 175 23.09 -3.51 -75.26
C SER A 175 23.59 -4.22 -76.52
N ARG A 176 23.14 -5.46 -76.72
CA ARG A 176 23.50 -6.31 -77.85
C ARG A 176 22.34 -6.35 -78.83
N THR A 177 22.56 -5.69 -79.96
CA THR A 177 21.94 -5.81 -81.29
C THR A 177 20.81 -6.83 -81.44
N SER A 178 19.59 -6.37 -81.76
CA SER A 178 18.56 -7.22 -82.36
C SER A 178 18.83 -7.30 -83.87
N ASP A 179 19.32 -8.46 -84.25
CA ASP A 179 19.41 -9.02 -85.59
C ASP A 179 18.01 -9.17 -86.19
N ASP A 180 17.89 -8.81 -87.46
CA ASP A 180 16.68 -8.80 -88.27
C ASP A 180 15.98 -10.18 -88.29
N GLY A 181 14.86 -10.25 -87.58
CA GLY A 181 13.95 -11.38 -87.59
C GLY A 181 13.26 -11.54 -88.94
N ALA A 182 13.78 -12.50 -89.70
CA ALA A 182 13.12 -13.31 -90.70
C ALA A 182 11.59 -13.15 -90.79
N GLY A 183 11.13 -12.66 -91.94
CA GLY A 183 9.73 -12.69 -92.33
C GLY A 183 9.24 -14.13 -92.49
N PHE A 184 8.25 -14.53 -91.68
CA PHE A 184 7.54 -15.80 -91.91
C PHE A 184 6.06 -15.83 -91.49
N LEU A 185 5.46 -14.75 -90.97
CA LEU A 185 4.08 -14.79 -90.45
C LEU A 185 3.19 -13.65 -90.96
N GLY A 186 3.21 -13.37 -92.27
CA GLY A 186 2.38 -12.32 -92.90
C GLY A 186 1.42 -12.80 -94.00
N ARG A 187 1.33 -14.11 -94.26
CA ARG A 187 0.47 -14.68 -95.33
C ARG A 187 -0.27 -15.91 -94.83
N LEU A 188 -1.37 -15.71 -94.11
CA LEU A 188 -2.56 -16.55 -94.13
C LEU A 188 -3.57 -15.97 -93.14
N PHE A 189 -4.80 -15.72 -93.57
CA PHE A 189 -5.93 -15.17 -92.78
C PHE A 189 -6.11 -13.65 -92.82
N GLY A 190 -6.43 -13.17 -94.02
CA GLY A 190 -7.40 -12.09 -94.20
C GLY A 190 -8.36 -12.48 -95.31
N ARG A 191 -9.56 -12.98 -94.98
CA ARG A 191 -10.77 -12.96 -95.83
C ARG A 191 -12.01 -13.45 -95.07
N ASP A 192 -13.03 -12.58 -95.11
CA ASP A 192 -14.46 -12.73 -94.76
C ASP A 192 -14.85 -12.88 -93.28
#